data_AF-A0A7V8YY48-F1
#
_entry.id   AF-A0A7V8YY48-F1
#
_cell.length_a   1.000
_cell.length_b   1.000
_cell.length_c   1.000
_cell.angle_alpha   90.00
_cell.angle_beta   90.00
_cell.angle_gamma   90.00
#
_symmetry.space_group_name_H-M   'P 1'
#
loop_
_entity.id
_entity.type
_entity.pdbx_description
1 polymer ?
#
loop_
_entity_poly.entity_id
_entity_poly.type
_entity_poly.pdbx_seq_one_letter_code
_entity_poly.pdbx_strand_id
1 'polypeptide(L)'
;MLQQIRQLAAADLQHIILPEGEDTRIVQAAEICARDKIAKVTILGSEEKIRELAAQANANLNGIGILDHRKSIEFGKTAMLYHELRRAKGVTLEEAEQTVKDPLYFGNLLIRLGK
;
A
#
# COMPACT_ATOMS: atom_id res chain seq x y z
N MET A 1 -24.70 -4.37 11.53
CA MET A 1 -24.05 -4.30 10.21
C MET A 1 -22.54 -4.06 10.31
N LEU A 2 -22.04 -2.87 10.70
CA LEU A 2 -20.59 -2.60 10.70
C LEU A 2 -19.76 -3.54 11.61
N GLN A 3 -20.25 -3.82 12.83
CA GLN A 3 -19.55 -4.73 13.75
C GLN A 3 -19.40 -6.15 13.18
N GLN A 4 -20.42 -6.65 12.47
CA GLN A 4 -20.36 -7.98 11.84
C GLN A 4 -19.30 -8.02 10.74
N ILE A 5 -19.18 -6.98 9.92
CA ILE A 5 -18.14 -6.87 8.88
C ILE A 5 -16.75 -6.91 9.52
N ARG A 6 -16.55 -6.18 10.62
CA ARG A 6 -15.27 -6.16 11.34
C ARG A 6 -14.92 -7.51 11.96
N GLN A 7 -15.90 -8.24 12.48
CA GLN A 7 -15.71 -9.60 13.00
C GLN A 7 -15.29 -10.57 11.89
N LEU A 8 -15.93 -10.49 10.72
CA LEU A 8 -15.54 -11.31 9.57
C LEU A 8 -14.12 -10.99 9.09
N ALA A 9 -13.76 -9.71 9.03
CA ALA A 9 -12.41 -9.28 8.66
C ALA A 9 -11.33 -9.75 9.66
N ALA A 10 -11.63 -9.73 10.97
CA ALA A 10 -10.73 -10.27 11.98
C ALA A 10 -10.59 -11.80 11.93
N ALA A 11 -11.63 -12.51 11.48
CA ALA A 11 -11.63 -13.96 11.35
C ALA A 11 -10.84 -14.45 10.12
N ASP A 12 -10.80 -13.65 9.05
CA ASP A 12 -10.05 -13.93 7.82
C ASP A 12 -9.18 -12.73 7.43
N LEU A 13 -8.04 -12.62 8.09
CA LEU A 13 -7.19 -11.42 8.05
C LEU A 13 -6.57 -11.20 6.67
N GLN A 14 -7.10 -10.22 5.94
CA GLN A 14 -6.58 -9.82 4.62
C GLN A 14 -5.41 -8.81 4.73
N HIS A 15 -4.57 -8.76 3.70
CA HIS A 15 -3.53 -7.75 3.54
C HIS A 15 -4.05 -6.57 2.71
N ILE A 16 -4.01 -5.37 3.28
CA ILE A 16 -4.48 -4.13 2.66
C ILE A 16 -3.30 -3.19 2.43
N ILE A 17 -3.17 -2.73 1.19
CA ILE A 17 -2.14 -1.76 0.78
C ILE A 17 -2.80 -0.39 0.63
N LEU A 18 -2.26 0.61 1.32
CA LEU A 18 -2.77 1.98 1.34
C LEU A 18 -1.76 2.90 0.63
N PRO A 19 -2.01 3.27 -0.64
CA PRO A 19 -1.07 4.04 -1.46
C PRO A 19 -0.93 5.52 -1.05
N GLU A 20 -1.88 6.07 -0.30
CA GLU A 20 -1.94 7.48 0.07
C GLU A 20 -1.26 7.78 1.42
N GLY A 21 -0.03 7.29 1.62
CA GLY A 21 0.68 7.40 2.91
C GLY A 21 1.01 8.82 3.38
N GLU A 22 0.86 9.82 2.51
CA GLU A 22 1.05 11.23 2.86
C GLU A 22 -0.24 11.90 3.41
N ASP A 23 -1.33 11.14 3.55
CA ASP A 23 -2.58 11.59 4.16
C ASP A 23 -2.67 11.13 5.62
N THR A 24 -2.76 12.08 6.56
CA THR A 24 -2.89 11.80 8.00
C THR A 24 -4.06 10.88 8.34
N ARG A 25 -5.18 10.99 7.61
CA ARG A 25 -6.39 10.18 7.83
C ARG A 25 -6.12 8.71 7.52
N ILE A 26 -5.27 8.45 6.52
CA ILE A 26 -4.87 7.10 6.13
C ILE A 26 -3.97 6.49 7.19
N VAL A 27 -3.03 7.27 7.72
CA VAL A 27 -2.17 6.83 8.83
C VAL A 27 -2.99 6.49 10.08
N GLN A 28 -3.98 7.33 10.43
CA GLN A 28 -4.90 7.04 11.55
C GLN A 28 -5.76 5.80 11.29
N ALA A 29 -6.33 5.65 10.09
CA ALA A 29 -7.12 4.49 9.74
C ALA A 29 -6.30 3.19 9.79
N ALA A 30 -5.05 3.25 9.32
CA ALA A 30 -4.12 2.12 9.39
C ALA A 30 -3.84 1.70 10.84
N GLU A 31 -3.64 2.65 11.76
CA GLU A 31 -3.49 2.38 13.19
C GLU A 31 -4.72 1.67 13.76
N ILE A 32 -5.91 2.17 13.48
CA ILE A 32 -7.15 1.56 13.95
C ILE A 32 -7.29 0.12 13.43
N CYS A 33 -7.00 -0.09 12.15
CA CYS A 33 -7.08 -1.42 11.54
C CYS A 33 -6.08 -2.41 12.15
N ALA A 34 -4.85 -1.97 12.41
CA ALA A 34 -3.80 -2.78 13.01
C ALA A 34 -4.07 -3.08 14.49
N ARG A 35 -4.44 -2.05 15.28
CA ARG A 35 -4.80 -2.19 16.70
C ARG A 35 -5.96 -3.15 16.90
N ASP A 36 -6.99 -3.00 16.08
CA ASP A 36 -8.22 -3.79 16.20
C ASP A 36 -8.08 -5.15 15.47
N LYS A 37 -6.91 -5.44 14.88
CA LYS A 37 -6.55 -6.71 14.21
C LYS A 37 -7.57 -7.14 13.14
N ILE A 38 -8.03 -6.18 12.35
CA ILE A 38 -9.01 -6.43 11.28
C ILE A 38 -8.37 -6.47 9.88
N ALA A 39 -7.11 -6.07 9.76
CA ALA A 39 -6.32 -6.21 8.53
C ALA A 39 -4.82 -6.19 8.86
N LYS A 40 -4.02 -6.87 8.04
CA LYS A 40 -2.59 -6.55 7.90
C LYS A 40 -2.50 -5.31 6.99
N VAL A 41 -1.77 -4.28 7.39
CA VAL A 41 -1.73 -3.02 6.63
C VAL A 41 -0.32 -2.69 6.20
N THR A 42 -0.14 -2.30 4.94
CA THR A 42 1.08 -1.67 4.44
C THR A 42 0.75 -0.31 3.83
N ILE A 43 1.41 0.74 4.31
CA ILE A 43 1.28 2.10 3.77
C ILE A 43 2.42 2.34 2.77
N LEU A 44 2.09 2.85 1.59
CA LEU A 44 3.09 3.26 0.60
C LEU A 44 3.43 4.73 0.76
N GLY A 45 4.73 5.05 0.70
CA GLY A 45 5.19 6.44 0.75
C GLY A 45 6.57 6.58 1.38
N SER A 46 7.00 7.83 1.58
CA SER A 46 8.22 8.13 2.32
C SER A 46 8.06 7.73 3.79
N GLU A 47 8.95 6.87 4.29
CA GLU A 47 8.94 6.43 5.68
C GLU A 47 9.04 7.61 6.65
N GLU A 48 9.91 8.59 6.35
CA GLU A 48 10.06 9.80 7.15
C GLU A 48 8.73 10.56 7.27
N LYS A 49 8.04 10.77 6.13
CA LYS A 49 6.78 11.52 6.09
C LYS A 49 5.68 10.79 6.84
N ILE A 50 5.55 9.48 6.65
CA ILE A 50 4.54 8.66 7.33
C ILE A 50 4.76 8.70 8.85
N ARG A 51 6.01 8.60 9.31
CA ARG A 51 6.35 8.68 10.74
C ARG A 51 6.08 10.06 11.32
N GLU A 52 6.35 11.13 10.57
CA GLU A 52 6.02 12.51 10.95
C GLU A 52 4.50 12.67 11.15
N LEU A 53 3.71 12.24 10.17
CA LEU A 53 2.23 12.31 10.24
C LEU A 53 1.67 11.46 11.37
N ALA A 54 2.24 10.28 11.62
CA ALA A 54 1.85 9.43 12.73
C ALA A 54 2.08 10.11 14.08
N ALA A 55 3.24 10.77 14.26
CA ALA A 55 3.54 11.52 15.47
C ALA A 55 2.57 12.70 15.67
N GLN A 56 2.28 13.45 14.61
CA GLN A 56 1.31 14.56 14.65
C GLN A 56 -0.10 14.08 15.02
N ALA A 57 -0.47 12.88 14.56
CA ALA A 57 -1.77 12.28 14.79
C ALA A 57 -1.88 11.44 16.08
N ASN A 58 -0.79 11.29 16.84
CA ASN A 58 -0.66 10.33 17.95
C ASN A 58 -1.04 8.88 17.53
N ALA A 59 -0.73 8.50 16.29
CA ALA A 59 -0.99 7.17 15.75
C ALA A 59 0.22 6.24 15.99
N ASN A 60 -0.04 5.02 16.46
CA ASN A 60 0.99 4.00 16.65
C ASN A 60 1.17 3.17 15.36
N LEU A 61 2.40 3.12 14.84
CA LEU A 61 2.72 2.37 13.62
C LEU A 61 3.13 0.90 13.88
N ASN A 62 3.03 0.42 15.12
CA ASN A 62 3.38 -0.95 15.47
C ASN A 62 2.52 -1.96 14.69
N GLY A 63 3.19 -2.87 13.97
CA GLY A 63 2.52 -3.89 13.15
C GLY A 63 2.03 -3.38 11.79
N ILE A 64 2.31 -2.12 11.43
CA ILE A 64 2.00 -1.54 10.13
C ILE A 64 3.27 -1.57 9.27
N GLY A 65 3.16 -2.17 8.08
CA GLY A 65 4.21 -2.12 7.07
C GLY A 65 4.33 -0.72 6.47
N ILE A 66 5.56 -0.27 6.23
CA ILE A 66 5.82 0.96 5.48
C ILE A 66 6.73 0.59 4.32
N LEU A 67 6.33 1.01 3.11
CA LEU A 67 7.08 0.68 1.89
C LEU A 67 7.22 1.90 0.99
N ASP A 68 8.45 2.35 0.79
CA ASP A 68 8.76 3.33 -0.25
C ASP A 68 8.75 2.61 -1.62
N HIS A 69 7.68 2.83 -2.38
CA HIS A 69 7.47 2.24 -3.70
C HIS A 69 8.65 2.50 -4.65
N ARG A 70 9.30 3.67 -4.58
CA ARG A 70 10.39 4.05 -5.50
C ARG A 70 11.72 3.37 -5.17
N LYS A 71 11.87 2.90 -3.94
CA LYS A 71 13.06 2.19 -3.44
C LYS A 71 12.82 0.70 -3.23
N SER A 72 11.62 0.22 -3.54
CA SER A 72 11.24 -1.16 -3.33
C SER A 72 11.99 -2.09 -4.27
N ILE A 73 12.44 -3.24 -3.73
CA ILE A 73 12.99 -4.34 -4.52
C ILE A 73 11.97 -4.89 -5.54
N GLU A 74 10.68 -4.68 -5.30
CA GLU A 74 9.62 -5.14 -6.19
C GLU A 74 9.33 -4.16 -7.33
N PHE A 75 9.95 -2.97 -7.35
CA PHE A 75 9.72 -1.93 -8.38
C PHE A 75 9.97 -2.42 -9.81
N GLY A 76 11.09 -3.09 -10.06
CA GLY A 76 11.38 -3.63 -11.39
C GLY A 76 10.34 -4.68 -11.83
N LYS A 77 9.88 -5.52 -10.90
CA LYS A 77 8.88 -6.55 -11.19
C LYS A 77 7.49 -5.95 -11.44
N THR A 78 7.10 -4.92 -10.69
CA THR A 78 5.83 -4.23 -10.95
C THR A 78 5.87 -3.49 -12.28
N ALA A 79 6.99 -2.83 -12.63
CA ALA A 79 7.18 -2.20 -13.94
C ALA A 79 7.08 -3.23 -15.08
N MET A 80 7.79 -4.35 -14.99
CA MET A 80 7.70 -5.44 -15.96
C MET A 80 6.29 -6.00 -16.08
N LEU A 81 5.61 -6.24 -14.95
CA LEU A 81 4.23 -6.71 -14.97
C LEU A 81 3.30 -5.71 -15.67
N TYR A 82 3.46 -4.42 -15.41
CA TYR A 82 2.67 -3.38 -16.08
C TYR A 82 2.95 -3.34 -17.59
N HIS A 83 4.22 -3.42 -17.99
CA HIS A 83 4.62 -3.51 -19.38
C HIS A 83 3.93 -4.69 -20.08
N GLU A 84 4.03 -5.90 -19.52
CA GLU A 84 3.39 -7.10 -20.11
C GLU A 84 1.87 -6.95 -20.23
N LEU A 85 1.20 -6.41 -19.20
CA LEU A 85 -0.25 -6.18 -19.21
C LEU A 85 -0.69 -5.12 -20.23
N ARG A 86 0.20 -4.20 -20.61
CA ARG A 86 -0.10 -3.07 -21.51
C ARG A 86 0.66 -3.12 -22.82
N ARG A 87 1.39 -4.20 -23.11
CA ARG A 87 2.20 -4.38 -24.32
C ARG A 87 1.36 -4.24 -25.59
N ALA A 88 0.14 -4.77 -25.60
CA ALA A 88 -0.79 -4.63 -26.72
C ALA A 88 -1.23 -3.17 -27.00
N LYS A 89 -1.04 -2.26 -26.04
CA LYS A 89 -1.29 -0.82 -26.18
C LYS A 89 -0.03 -0.02 -26.55
N GLY A 90 1.09 -0.70 -26.81
CA GLY A 90 2.35 -0.05 -27.20
C GLY A 90 3.16 0.54 -26.05
N VAL A 91 2.79 0.27 -24.78
CA VAL A 91 3.54 0.77 -23.62
C VAL A 91 4.94 0.17 -23.59
N THR A 92 5.97 1.01 -23.60
CA THR A 92 7.38 0.64 -23.45
C THR A 92 7.73 0.31 -22.00
N LEU A 93 8.87 -0.35 -21.77
CA LEU A 93 9.34 -0.61 -20.39
C LEU A 93 9.63 0.69 -19.65
N GLU A 94 10.18 1.70 -20.32
CA GLU A 94 10.48 3.01 -19.73
C GLU A 94 9.19 3.72 -19.28
N GLU A 95 8.15 3.75 -20.11
CA GLU A 95 6.84 4.29 -19.72
C GLU A 95 6.21 3.51 -18.56
N ALA A 96 6.42 2.19 -18.53
CA ALA A 96 5.96 1.35 -17.43
C ALA A 96 6.67 1.71 -16.11
N GLU A 97 7.99 1.88 -16.13
CA GLU A 97 8.78 2.35 -14.98
C GLU A 97 8.32 3.72 -14.50
N GLN A 98 8.03 4.66 -15.40
CA GLN A 98 7.49 5.96 -15.00
C GLN A 98 6.11 5.83 -14.38
N THR A 99 5.25 4.96 -14.93
CA THR A 99 3.90 4.76 -14.42
C THR A 99 3.89 4.16 -13.01
N VAL A 100 4.74 3.17 -12.74
CA VAL A 100 4.79 2.52 -11.41
C VAL A 100 5.47 3.36 -10.34
N LYS A 101 5.99 4.56 -10.67
CA LYS A 101 6.36 5.57 -9.67
C LYS A 101 5.15 6.23 -9.02
N ASP A 102 3.97 6.08 -9.59
CA ASP A 102 2.72 6.43 -8.92
C ASP A 102 2.36 5.31 -7.92
N PRO A 103 2.21 5.63 -6.62
CA PRO A 103 1.90 4.64 -5.60
C PRO A 103 0.60 3.88 -5.85
N LEU A 104 -0.40 4.48 -6.54
CA LEU A 104 -1.65 3.82 -6.89
C LEU A 104 -1.40 2.66 -7.86
N TYR A 105 -0.58 2.88 -8.88
CA TYR A 105 -0.22 1.83 -9.84
C TYR A 105 0.64 0.76 -9.18
N PHE A 106 1.65 1.18 -8.41
CA PHE A 106 2.51 0.26 -7.69
C PHE A 106 1.71 -0.64 -6.75
N GLY A 107 0.83 -0.07 -5.92
CA GLY A 107 0.00 -0.80 -4.97
C GLY A 107 -0.91 -1.83 -5.65
N ASN A 108 -1.61 -1.43 -6.72
CA ASN A 108 -2.46 -2.34 -7.49
C ASN A 108 -1.67 -3.52 -8.09
N LEU A 109 -0.47 -3.27 -8.60
CA LEU A 109 0.38 -4.31 -9.19
C LEU A 109 0.98 -5.22 -8.11
N LEU A 110 1.28 -4.68 -6.93
CA LEU A 110 1.80 -5.44 -5.80
C LEU A 110 0.77 -6.48 -5.32
N ILE A 111 -0.51 -6.10 -5.22
CA ILE A 111 -1.63 -7.02 -4.94
C ILE A 111 -1.70 -8.11 -6.02
N ARG A 112 -1.57 -7.74 -7.30
CA ARG A 112 -1.62 -8.70 -8.40
C ARG A 112 -0.45 -9.69 -8.41
N LEU A 113 0.70 -9.31 -7.83
CA LEU A 113 1.83 -10.21 -7.58
C LEU A 113 1.64 -11.12 -6.36
N GLY A 114 0.50 -11.03 -5.67
CA GLY A 114 0.19 -11.84 -4.49
C GLY A 114 0.97 -11.40 -3.25
N LYS A 115 1.35 -10.12 -3.17
CA LYS A 115 2.08 -9.54 -2.05
C LYS A 115 1.16 -8.86 -1.05
#